data_AF-A0A6A0H3U1-F1
#
_entry.id   AF-A0A6A0H3U1-F1
#
_cell.length_a   1.000
_cell.length_b   1.000
_cell.length_c   1.000
_cell.angle_alpha   90.00
_cell.angle_beta   90.00
_cell.angle_gamma   90.00
#
_symmetry.space_group_name_H-M   'P 1'
#
loop_
_entity.id
_entity.type
_entity.pdbx_description
1 polymer ?
#
loop_
_entity_poly.entity_id
_entity_poly.type
_entity_poly.pdbx_seq_one_letter_code
_entity_poly.pdbx_strand_id
1 'polypeptide(L)'
;MVIVKETAQLYESHSKGYICRKKASHKKWILNILEGNCEANRVILRDADPQLGFVLIKDIKWTDECADNLFCQAIVNRRDLASIRDLTGDCLPLLYNIRDQGTVAIEEKYGVKADQLRVYLHYLPSFYHLHVHFASLSFCHE
;
A
#
# COMPACT_ATOMS: atom_id res chain seq x y z
N MET A 1 4.80 6.06 -24.59
CA MET A 1 4.18 5.17 -23.59
C MET A 1 3.52 4.02 -24.32
N VAL A 2 3.74 2.77 -23.90
CA VAL A 2 3.09 1.59 -24.50
C VAL A 2 2.04 1.08 -23.51
N ILE A 3 0.81 0.90 -23.96
CA ILE A 3 -0.26 0.29 -23.16
C ILE A 3 -0.28 -1.21 -23.47
N VAL A 4 -0.25 -2.03 -22.42
CA VAL A 4 -0.33 -3.49 -22.54
C VAL A 4 -1.60 -3.98 -21.85
N LYS A 5 -2.37 -4.83 -22.54
CA LYS A 5 -3.56 -5.48 -21.97
C LYS A 5 -3.21 -6.89 -21.51
N GLU A 6 -2.96 -7.05 -20.22
CA GLU A 6 -2.59 -8.34 -19.64
C GLU A 6 -3.82 -9.20 -19.30
N THR A 7 -3.99 -10.31 -20.00
CA THR A 7 -5.02 -11.31 -19.70
C THR A 7 -4.58 -12.21 -18.54
N ALA A 8 -5.50 -12.98 -17.97
CA ALA A 8 -5.18 -14.00 -16.96
C ALA A 8 -4.14 -15.02 -17.46
N GLN A 9 -4.25 -15.43 -18.74
CA GLN A 9 -3.30 -16.35 -19.36
C GLN A 9 -1.89 -15.75 -19.45
N LEU A 10 -1.77 -14.47 -19.83
CA LEU A 10 -0.48 -13.77 -19.88
C LEU A 10 0.13 -13.60 -18.49
N TYR A 11 -0.70 -13.28 -17.49
CA TYR A 11 -0.25 -13.23 -16.11
C TYR A 11 0.37 -14.55 -15.66
N GLU A 12 -0.35 -15.66 -15.85
CA GLU A 12 0.11 -16.98 -15.39
C GLU A 12 1.37 -17.45 -16.14
N SER A 13 1.42 -17.26 -17.46
CA SER A 13 2.52 -17.75 -18.29
C SER A 13 3.78 -16.88 -18.25
N HIS A 14 3.68 -15.57 -17.96
CA HIS A 14 4.81 -14.64 -18.02
C HIS A 14 5.01 -13.88 -16.71
N SER A 15 4.02 -13.09 -16.30
CA SER A 15 4.17 -12.11 -15.21
C SER A 15 4.39 -12.76 -13.86
N LYS A 16 3.61 -13.78 -13.53
CA LYS A 16 3.73 -14.54 -12.27
C LYS A 16 5.12 -15.14 -12.12
N GLY A 17 5.65 -15.75 -13.19
CA GLY A 17 7.02 -16.25 -13.21
C GLY A 17 8.06 -15.18 -12.93
N TYR A 18 7.90 -13.97 -13.50
CA TYR A 18 8.78 -12.83 -13.20
C TYR A 18 8.69 -12.39 -11.73
N ILE A 19 7.47 -12.30 -11.18
CA ILE A 19 7.22 -11.88 -9.80
C ILE A 19 7.86 -12.88 -8.82
N CYS A 20 7.61 -14.18 -9.00
CA CYS A 20 8.14 -15.24 -8.14
C CYS A 20 9.67 -15.34 -8.18
N ARG A 21 10.31 -14.96 -9.29
CA ARG A 21 11.79 -14.94 -9.40
C ARG A 21 12.45 -13.78 -8.68
N LYS A 22 11.70 -12.76 -8.21
CA LYS A 22 12.31 -11.66 -7.45
C LYS A 22 12.84 -12.18 -6.12
N LYS A 23 14.15 -11.95 -5.89
CA LYS A 23 14.83 -12.33 -4.65
C LYS A 23 14.17 -11.70 -3.42
N ALA A 24 14.12 -12.44 -2.32
CA ALA A 24 13.64 -11.98 -1.01
C ALA A 24 14.33 -10.68 -0.53
N SER A 25 15.59 -10.45 -0.94
CA SER A 25 16.34 -9.23 -0.64
C SER A 25 15.64 -7.95 -1.11
N HIS A 26 14.82 -7.99 -2.17
CA HIS A 26 14.05 -6.83 -2.63
C HIS A 26 12.96 -6.39 -1.65
N LYS A 27 12.56 -7.26 -0.71
CA LYS A 27 11.56 -6.97 0.32
C LYS A 27 12.18 -6.54 1.65
N LYS A 28 13.52 -6.55 1.80
CA LYS A 28 14.18 -6.33 3.11
C LYS A 28 13.78 -4.99 3.75
N TRP A 29 13.74 -3.91 2.96
CA TRP A 29 13.33 -2.60 3.47
C TRP A 29 11.86 -2.58 3.93
N ILE A 30 10.97 -3.30 3.25
CA ILE A 30 9.56 -3.46 3.62
C ILE A 30 9.47 -4.18 4.96
N LEU A 31 10.21 -5.28 5.11
CA LEU A 31 10.25 -6.05 6.35
C LEU A 31 10.78 -5.20 7.51
N ASN A 32 11.80 -4.38 7.28
CA ASN A 32 12.30 -3.47 8.31
C ASN A 32 11.23 -2.45 8.77
N ILE A 33 10.38 -1.95 7.88
CA ILE A 33 9.27 -1.06 8.26
C ILE A 33 8.24 -1.84 9.09
N LEU A 34 7.82 -3.01 8.61
CA LEU A 34 6.82 -3.86 9.28
C LEU A 34 7.29 -4.26 10.68
N GLU A 35 8.56 -4.65 10.83
CA GLU A 35 9.18 -5.07 12.08
C GLU A 35 9.56 -3.91 13.01
N GLY A 36 9.41 -2.66 12.56
CA GLY A 36 9.72 -1.47 13.37
C GLY A 36 11.21 -1.13 13.46
N ASN A 37 12.03 -1.75 12.61
CA ASN A 37 13.48 -1.55 12.57
C ASN A 37 13.90 -0.26 11.83
N CYS A 38 13.00 0.39 11.10
CA CYS A 38 13.25 1.68 10.44
C CYS A 38 11.98 2.54 10.30
N GLU A 39 12.16 3.82 9.95
CA GLU A 39 11.10 4.76 9.58
C GLU A 39 10.03 5.00 10.67
N ALA A 40 10.34 4.70 11.94
CA ALA A 40 9.38 4.77 13.04
C ALA A 40 8.73 6.15 13.21
N ASN A 41 9.47 7.22 12.93
CA ASN A 41 9.00 8.60 12.99
C ASN A 41 7.97 8.96 11.90
N ARG A 42 7.90 8.19 10.81
CA ARG A 42 6.96 8.42 9.70
C ARG A 42 5.69 7.61 9.80
N VAL A 43 5.63 6.69 10.77
CA VAL A 43 4.47 5.84 10.97
C VAL A 43 3.32 6.65 11.55
N ILE A 44 2.13 6.43 11.00
CA ILE A 44 0.88 7.07 11.41
C ILE A 44 0.08 6.09 12.27
N LEU A 45 -0.02 4.83 11.82
CA LEU A 45 -0.73 3.75 12.51
C LEU A 45 0.05 2.45 12.37
N ARG A 46 0.10 1.66 13.45
CA ARG A 46 0.52 0.25 13.43
C ARG A 46 -0.61 -0.62 13.95
N ASP A 47 -1.15 -1.45 13.06
CA ASP A 47 -1.97 -2.59 13.46
C ASP A 47 -1.07 -3.84 13.46
N ALA A 48 -0.97 -4.50 14.60
CA ALA A 48 -0.07 -5.63 14.80
C ALA A 48 -0.65 -6.98 14.35
N ASP A 49 -1.93 -7.04 13.93
CA ASP A 49 -2.53 -8.30 13.50
C ASP A 49 -1.77 -8.88 12.28
N PRO A 50 -1.32 -10.15 12.34
CA PRO A 50 -0.46 -10.71 11.30
C PRO A 50 -1.20 -10.97 9.97
N GLN A 51 -2.53 -11.03 9.96
CA GLN A 51 -3.34 -11.37 8.78
C GLN A 51 -4.17 -10.17 8.28
N LEU A 52 -4.69 -9.37 9.20
CA LEU A 52 -5.59 -8.25 8.94
C LEU A 52 -4.93 -6.90 9.17
N GLY A 53 -3.78 -6.88 9.85
CA GLY A 53 -3.07 -5.66 10.18
C GLY A 53 -2.18 -5.13 9.06
N PHE A 54 -1.78 -3.88 9.24
CA PHE A 54 -0.95 -3.13 8.32
C PHE A 54 -0.22 -2.00 9.07
N VAL A 55 0.80 -1.45 8.42
CA VAL A 55 1.48 -0.23 8.84
C VAL A 55 1.10 0.90 7.90
N LEU A 56 0.45 1.94 8.41
CA LEU A 56 0.21 3.18 7.68
C LEU A 56 1.40 4.12 7.88
N ILE A 57 2.01 4.55 6.78
CA ILE A 57 3.23 5.35 6.79
C ILE A 57 3.12 6.51 5.80
N LYS A 58 3.65 7.67 6.20
CA LYS A 58 3.85 8.82 5.30
C LYS A 58 4.76 8.44 4.14
N ASP A 59 4.43 8.77 2.90
CA ASP A 59 5.29 8.53 1.73
C ASP A 59 6.53 9.45 1.73
N ILE A 60 7.63 9.01 1.12
CA ILE A 60 8.87 9.79 1.01
C ILE A 60 8.64 11.07 0.20
N LYS A 61 7.75 11.03 -0.78
CA LYS A 61 7.46 12.14 -1.69
C LYS A 61 6.67 13.27 -1.04
N TRP A 62 6.07 13.05 0.12
CA TRP A 62 5.34 14.09 0.84
C TRP A 62 6.30 14.83 1.78
N THR A 63 6.85 15.98 1.36
CA THR A 63 7.87 16.69 2.14
C THR A 63 7.28 17.76 3.06
N ASP A 64 6.36 18.57 2.54
CA ASP A 64 5.94 19.82 3.18
C ASP A 64 4.81 19.64 4.22
N GLU A 65 4.33 18.39 4.40
CA GLU A 65 3.28 17.99 5.37
C GLU A 65 1.98 18.80 5.29
N CYS A 66 1.70 19.41 4.14
CA CYS A 66 0.42 20.08 3.91
C CYS A 66 -0.69 19.04 3.67
N ALA A 67 -1.88 19.31 4.19
CA ALA A 67 -3.07 18.49 3.95
C ALA A 67 -3.39 18.36 2.45
N ASP A 68 -3.14 19.40 1.66
CA ASP A 68 -3.45 19.44 0.22
C ASP A 68 -2.61 18.47 -0.60
N ASN A 69 -1.41 18.14 -0.13
CA ASN A 69 -0.51 17.17 -0.78
C ASN A 69 -0.31 15.89 0.03
N LEU A 70 -1.24 15.57 0.93
CA LEU A 70 -1.19 14.35 1.74
C LEU A 70 -0.98 13.12 0.86
N PHE A 71 0.07 12.36 1.16
CA PHE A 71 0.39 11.12 0.46
C PHE A 71 0.97 10.08 1.43
N CYS A 72 0.24 8.98 1.61
CA CYS A 72 0.54 7.92 2.56
C CYS A 72 0.38 6.54 1.91
N GLN A 73 1.01 5.53 2.51
CA GLN A 73 0.89 4.14 2.08
C GLN A 73 0.56 3.24 3.28
N ALA A 74 -0.37 2.30 3.09
CA ALA A 74 -0.61 1.20 3.99
C ALA A 74 0.11 -0.06 3.46
N ILE A 75 1.05 -0.61 4.23
CA ILE A 75 1.79 -1.83 3.90
C ILE A 75 1.24 -2.97 4.77
N VAL A 76 0.69 -4.02 4.13
CA VAL A 76 0.04 -5.12 4.87
C VAL A 76 1.06 -5.99 5.62
N ASN A 77 0.68 -6.55 6.77
CA ASN A 77 1.58 -7.41 7.54
C ASN A 77 1.80 -8.78 6.90
N ARG A 78 0.76 -9.33 6.27
CA ARG A 78 0.82 -10.62 5.58
C ARG A 78 1.77 -10.57 4.38
N ARG A 79 2.45 -11.68 4.10
CA ARG A 79 3.60 -11.73 3.17
C ARG A 79 3.31 -12.46 1.86
N ASP A 80 2.11 -13.01 1.74
CA ASP A 80 1.62 -13.85 0.64
C ASP A 80 0.99 -13.06 -0.50
N LEU A 81 0.65 -11.77 -0.29
CA LEU A 81 0.02 -10.93 -1.30
C LEU A 81 1.06 -10.03 -2.00
N ALA A 82 1.27 -10.26 -3.29
CA ALA A 82 2.22 -9.48 -4.10
C ALA A 82 1.54 -8.32 -4.85
N SER A 83 0.30 -8.50 -5.31
CA SER A 83 -0.45 -7.48 -6.07
C SER A 83 -1.98 -7.71 -6.03
N ILE A 84 -2.75 -6.91 -6.78
CA ILE A 84 -4.20 -7.09 -6.94
C ILE A 84 -4.58 -8.46 -7.53
N ARG A 85 -3.65 -9.15 -8.21
CA ARG A 85 -3.88 -10.49 -8.77
C ARG A 85 -4.00 -11.59 -7.71
N ASP A 86 -3.54 -11.33 -6.49
CA ASP A 86 -3.60 -12.29 -5.38
C ASP A 86 -4.82 -12.05 -4.47
N LEU A 87 -5.62 -11.00 -4.75
CA LEU A 87 -6.79 -10.67 -3.95
C LEU A 87 -7.94 -11.65 -4.21
N THR A 88 -8.49 -12.20 -3.12
CA THR A 88 -9.68 -13.06 -3.11
C THR A 88 -10.73 -12.51 -2.12
N GLY A 89 -11.88 -13.17 -2.02
CA GLY A 89 -12.91 -12.81 -1.03
C GLY A 89 -12.40 -12.84 0.42
N ASP A 90 -11.45 -13.72 0.73
CA ASP A 90 -10.86 -13.84 2.07
C ASP A 90 -10.00 -12.64 2.45
N CYS A 91 -9.64 -11.79 1.47
CA CYS A 91 -8.92 -10.55 1.71
C CYS A 91 -9.83 -9.40 2.13
N LEU A 92 -11.16 -9.53 2.02
CA LEU A 92 -12.10 -8.44 2.33
C LEU A 92 -11.94 -7.86 3.74
N PRO A 93 -11.79 -8.66 4.82
CA PRO A 93 -11.60 -8.11 6.16
C PRO A 93 -10.35 -7.23 6.27
N LEU A 94 -9.24 -7.63 5.63
CA LEU A 94 -8.02 -6.82 5.56
C LEU A 94 -8.26 -5.52 4.79
N LEU A 95 -8.92 -5.59 3.64
CA LEU A 95 -9.17 -4.41 2.80
C LEU A 95 -10.10 -3.40 3.48
N TYR A 96 -11.12 -3.88 4.20
CA TYR A 96 -11.97 -3.03 5.04
C TYR A 96 -11.19 -2.43 6.20
N ASN A 97 -10.35 -3.20 6.87
CA ASN A 97 -9.50 -2.70 7.95
C ASN A 97 -8.58 -1.57 7.46
N ILE A 98 -7.91 -1.76 6.31
CA ILE A 98 -7.06 -0.73 5.70
C ILE A 98 -7.86 0.53 5.40
N ARG A 99 -9.03 0.41 4.74
CA ARG A 99 -9.89 1.55 4.41
C ARG A 99 -10.32 2.30 5.67
N ASP A 100 -10.90 1.58 6.63
CA ASP A 100 -11.58 2.17 7.77
C ASP A 100 -10.59 2.72 8.79
N GLN A 101 -9.62 1.92 9.24
CA GLN A 101 -8.61 2.38 10.21
C GLN A 101 -7.63 3.37 9.59
N GLY A 102 -7.32 3.21 8.29
CA GLY A 102 -6.45 4.14 7.58
C GLY A 102 -7.05 5.54 7.46
N THR A 103 -8.33 5.63 7.09
CA THR A 103 -9.02 6.94 7.00
C THR A 103 -9.16 7.61 8.36
N VAL A 104 -9.55 6.86 9.40
CA VAL A 104 -9.64 7.37 10.79
C VAL A 104 -8.30 7.93 11.25
N ALA A 105 -7.21 7.17 11.10
CA ALA A 105 -5.89 7.61 11.54
C ALA A 105 -5.38 8.85 10.78
N ILE A 106 -5.75 9.00 9.50
CA ILE A 106 -5.42 10.19 8.70
C ILE A 106 -6.22 11.40 9.19
N GLU A 107 -7.52 11.24 9.43
CA GLU A 107 -8.37 12.32 9.93
C GLU A 107 -7.91 12.79 11.31
N GLU A 108 -7.62 11.88 12.23
CA GLU A 108 -7.13 12.20 13.57
C GLU A 108 -5.79 12.96 13.56
N LYS A 109 -4.87 12.57 12.66
CA LYS A 109 -3.52 13.13 12.63
C LYS A 109 -3.41 14.42 11.80
N TYR A 110 -4.15 14.51 10.71
CA TYR A 110 -3.99 15.58 9.70
C TYR A 110 -5.27 16.36 9.40
N GLY A 111 -6.42 15.97 9.97
CA GLY A 111 -7.70 16.63 9.74
C GLY A 111 -8.29 16.43 8.34
N VAL A 112 -7.73 15.51 7.54
CA VAL A 112 -8.22 15.20 6.18
C VAL A 112 -9.28 14.11 6.28
N LYS A 113 -10.51 14.44 5.87
CA LYS A 113 -11.66 13.55 5.97
C LYS A 113 -11.64 12.45 4.92
N ALA A 114 -12.36 11.36 5.18
CA ALA A 114 -12.47 10.23 4.26
C ALA A 114 -13.00 10.61 2.86
N ASP A 115 -13.92 11.57 2.76
CA ASP A 115 -14.47 12.07 1.50
C ASP A 115 -13.52 13.00 0.74
N GLN A 116 -12.39 13.38 1.35
CA GLN A 116 -11.30 14.14 0.74
C GLN A 116 -10.12 13.26 0.33
N LEU A 117 -10.25 11.93 0.46
CA LEU A 117 -9.18 10.98 0.15
C LEU A 117 -9.49 10.15 -1.10
N ARG A 118 -8.47 10.00 -1.95
CA ARG A 118 -8.38 8.95 -2.97
C ARG A 118 -7.63 7.77 -2.36
N VAL A 119 -8.28 6.62 -2.25
CA VAL A 119 -7.69 5.38 -1.72
C VAL A 119 -7.62 4.34 -2.84
N TYR A 120 -6.43 3.87 -3.19
CA TYR A 120 -6.25 3.07 -4.42
C TYR A 120 -5.03 2.14 -4.38
N LEU A 121 -4.97 1.21 -5.34
CA LEU A 121 -3.85 0.31 -5.55
C LEU A 121 -3.27 0.49 -6.95
N HIS A 122 -1.96 0.30 -7.10
CA HIS A 122 -1.31 0.31 -8.41
C HIS A 122 -1.35 -1.06 -9.09
N TYR A 123 -1.54 -1.03 -10.41
CA TYR A 123 -1.26 -2.17 -11.28
C TYR A 123 -0.55 -1.69 -12.56
N LEU A 124 0.71 -2.06 -12.81
CA LEU A 124 1.61 -2.85 -11.96
C LEU A 124 2.10 -2.05 -10.73
N PRO A 125 2.37 -2.71 -9.59
CA PRO A 125 2.91 -2.03 -8.42
C PRO A 125 4.42 -1.77 -8.56
N SER A 126 4.91 -0.70 -7.91
CA SER A 126 6.35 -0.38 -7.86
C SER A 126 7.17 -1.45 -7.12
N PHE A 127 6.56 -2.15 -6.17
CA PHE A 127 7.12 -3.29 -5.46
C PHE A 127 6.05 -4.36 -5.18
N TYR A 128 6.45 -5.64 -5.18
CA TYR A 128 5.56 -6.79 -5.07
C TYR A 128 5.37 -7.24 -3.62
N HIS A 129 4.68 -6.38 -2.87
CA HIS A 129 4.12 -6.60 -1.55
C HIS A 129 2.89 -5.71 -1.47
N LEU A 130 1.71 -6.27 -1.19
CA LEU A 130 0.47 -5.52 -1.29
C LEU A 130 0.53 -4.25 -0.43
N HIS A 131 0.22 -3.13 -1.07
CA HIS A 131 0.17 -1.83 -0.42
C HIS A 131 -0.94 -0.98 -1.04
N VAL A 132 -1.54 -0.12 -0.22
CA VAL A 132 -2.63 0.78 -0.60
C VAL A 132 -2.16 2.21 -0.44
N HIS A 133 -2.46 3.04 -1.43
CA HIS A 133 -2.13 4.47 -1.43
C HIS A 133 -3.31 5.26 -0.89
N PHE A 134 -3.02 6.25 -0.06
CA PHE A 134 -3.95 7.27 0.41
C PHE A 134 -3.42 8.62 -0.05
N ALA A 135 -4.18 9.32 -0.87
CA ALA A 135 -3.83 10.63 -1.38
C ALA A 135 -4.96 11.63 -1.13
N SER A 136 -4.63 12.89 -0.87
CA SER A 136 -5.63 13.97 -0.94
C SER A 136 -6.25 14.02 -2.35
N LEU A 137 -7.54 14.32 -2.46
CA LEU A 137 -8.18 14.55 -3.76
C LEU A 137 -7.56 15.71 -4.53
N SER A 138 -7.02 16.70 -3.81
CA SER A 138 -6.29 17.85 -4.37
C SER A 138 -4.89 17.49 -4.88
N PHE A 139 -4.37 16.31 -4.52
CA PHE A 139 -3.06 15.86 -4.96
C PHE A 139 -3.11 15.38 -6.42
N CYS A 140 -2.42 16.13 -7.29
CA CYS A 140 -2.11 15.72 -8.66
C CYS A 140 -0.75 14.99 -8.67
N HIS A 141 -0.76 13.72 -9.10
CA HIS A 141 0.47 13.06 -9.49
C HIS A 141 0.95 13.70 -10.80
N GLU A 142 2.03 14.48 -10.73
CA GLU A 142 2.82 14.84 -11.92
C GLU A 142 3.60 13.63 -12.45
#